data_AF-A0A2A2XYX7-F1
#
_entry.id   AF-A0A2A2XYX7-F1
#
_cell.length_a   1.000
_cell.length_b   1.000
_cell.length_c   1.000
_cell.angle_alpha   90.00
_cell.angle_beta   90.00
_cell.angle_gamma   90.00
#
_symmetry.space_group_name_H-M   'P 1'
#
loop_
_entity.id
_entity.type
_entity.pdbx_description
1 polymer ?
#
loop_
_entity_poly.entity_id
_entity_poly.type
_entity_poly.pdbx_seq_one_letter_code
_entity_poly.pdbx_strand_id
1 'polypeptide(L)'
;MLQSFGLVLFLVTGAYQYCLVAFARSFEIFPPNAIFDPQSINEVIAASGRVFLLAIQISAPLLAISFLVNMCFSVLGRAAPSLNVFVLSFPVQILAGLTVFAMTLGLTVQYILRDMQQLPETMLRFLR
;
A
#
# COMPACT_ATOMS: atom_id res chain seq x y z
N MET A 1 1.04 -13.87 2.16
CA MET A 1 1.19 -13.83 0.69
C MET A 1 1.52 -12.43 0.16
N LEU A 2 0.83 -11.37 0.59
CA LEU A 2 1.15 -10.01 0.12
C LEU A 2 2.53 -9.51 0.60
N GLN A 3 2.89 -9.79 1.86
CA GLN A 3 4.21 -9.45 2.41
C GLN A 3 5.35 -10.13 1.62
N SER A 4 5.22 -11.42 1.33
CA SER A 4 6.22 -12.17 0.56
C SER A 4 6.35 -11.65 -0.87
N PHE A 5 5.23 -11.25 -1.50
CA PHE A 5 5.25 -10.63 -2.83
C PHE A 5 6.00 -9.30 -2.83
N GLY A 6 5.76 -8.44 -1.83
CA GLY A 6 6.49 -7.19 -1.66
C GLY A 6 8.00 -7.41 -1.46
N LEU A 7 8.39 -8.43 -0.71
CA LEU A 7 9.79 -8.75 -0.47
C LEU A 7 10.49 -9.26 -1.74
N VAL A 8 9.81 -10.08 -2.54
CA VAL A 8 10.32 -10.51 -3.85
C VAL A 8 10.45 -9.32 -4.79
N LEU A 9 9.48 -8.42 -4.85
CA LEU A 9 9.57 -7.18 -5.63
C LEU A 9 10.77 -6.33 -5.22
N PHE A 10 10.99 -6.15 -3.92
CA PHE A 10 12.14 -5.41 -3.38
C PHE A 10 13.49 -6.01 -3.83
N LEU A 11 13.61 -7.35 -3.82
CA LEU A 11 14.80 -8.04 -4.28
C LEU A 11 15.00 -7.92 -5.80
N VAL A 12 13.95 -8.19 -6.57
CA VAL A 12 13.99 -8.21 -8.04
C VAL A 12 14.27 -6.83 -8.62
N THR A 13 13.76 -5.78 -7.98
CA THR A 13 13.99 -4.38 -8.40
C THR A 13 15.37 -3.86 -8.03
N GLY A 14 16.13 -4.58 -7.20
CA GLY A 14 17.43 -4.11 -6.70
C GLY A 14 17.31 -2.95 -5.70
N ALA A 15 16.11 -2.67 -5.17
CA ALA A 15 15.87 -1.58 -4.22
C ALA A 15 16.79 -1.62 -2.99
N TYR A 16 17.25 -2.81 -2.59
CA TYR A 16 18.22 -2.99 -1.51
C TYR A 16 19.56 -2.26 -1.75
N GLN A 17 20.04 -2.20 -3.00
CA GLN A 17 21.30 -1.53 -3.33
C GLN A 17 21.19 -0.02 -3.09
N TYR A 18 20.05 0.56 -3.46
CA TYR A 18 19.75 1.97 -3.24
C TYR A 18 19.68 2.31 -1.75
N CYS A 19 19.08 1.44 -0.92
CA CYS A 19 19.09 1.61 0.53
C CYS A 19 20.51 1.59 1.13
N LEU A 20 21.37 0.67 0.67
CA LEU A 20 22.76 0.61 1.16
C LEU A 20 23.57 1.86 0.77
N VAL A 21 23.38 2.37 -0.45
CA VAL A 21 24.02 3.62 -0.90
C VAL A 21 23.52 4.82 -0.09
N ALA A 22 22.21 4.91 0.17
CA ALA A 22 21.64 5.96 1.01
C ALA A 22 22.17 5.88 2.45
N PHE A 23 22.33 4.68 3.00
CA PHE A 23 22.92 4.48 4.32
C PHE A 23 24.38 4.93 4.38
N ALA A 24 25.19 4.63 3.37
CA ALA A 24 26.56 5.11 3.30
C ALA A 24 26.62 6.65 3.24
N ARG A 25 25.77 7.29 2.42
CA ARG A 25 25.67 8.76 2.33
C ARG A 25 25.15 9.43 3.59
N SER A 26 24.34 8.73 4.40
CA SER A 26 23.85 9.25 5.67
C SER A 26 24.99 9.76 6.57
N PHE A 27 26.11 9.02 6.62
CA PHE A 27 27.27 9.39 7.43
C PHE A 27 28.04 10.61 6.90
N GLU A 28 27.92 10.94 5.61
CA GLU A 28 28.49 12.16 5.04
C GLU A 28 27.65 13.40 5.43
N ILE A 29 26.33 13.23 5.54
CA ILE A 29 25.38 14.30 5.84
C ILE A 29 25.27 14.54 7.35
N PHE A 30 25.29 13.48 8.15
CA PHE A 30 25.16 13.53 9.61
C PHE A 30 26.41 12.96 10.30
N PRO A 31 27.51 13.75 10.41
CA PRO A 31 28.70 13.31 11.11
C PRO A 31 28.41 13.06 12.61
N PRO A 32 29.22 12.25 13.32
CA PRO A 32 28.96 11.83 14.71
C PRO A 32 28.83 12.98 15.74
N ASN A 33 29.16 14.22 15.35
CA ASN A 33 29.09 15.43 16.17
C ASN A 33 27.92 16.36 15.78
N ALA A 34 27.04 15.94 14.87
CA ALA A 34 25.91 16.73 14.39
C ALA A 34 24.75 16.76 15.40
N ILE A 35 24.10 17.92 15.51
CA ILE A 35 22.93 18.13 16.36
C ILE A 35 21.69 17.80 15.53
N PHE A 36 20.76 17.05 16.11
CA PHE A 36 19.52 16.65 15.45
C PHE A 36 18.64 17.89 15.19
N ASP A 37 18.18 18.10 13.97
CA ASP A 37 17.21 19.16 13.67
C ASP A 37 15.81 18.71 14.14
N PRO A 38 15.13 19.49 15.01
CA PRO A 38 13.74 19.23 15.37
C PRO A 38 12.79 19.15 14.15
N GLN A 39 13.13 19.77 13.01
CA GLN A 39 12.32 19.69 11.80
C GLN A 39 12.27 18.28 11.19
N SER A 40 13.29 17.45 11.41
CA SER A 40 13.33 16.07 10.91
C SER A 40 12.23 15.19 11.52
N ILE A 41 11.68 15.55 12.69
CA ILE A 41 10.51 14.86 13.29
C ILE A 41 9.26 15.04 12.42
N ASN A 42 9.05 16.22 11.81
CA ASN A 42 7.90 16.46 10.95
C ASN A 42 7.98 15.62 9.67
N GLU A 43 9.17 15.40 9.14
CA GLU A 43 9.39 14.52 7.99
C GLU A 43 9.00 13.07 8.31
N VAL A 44 9.34 12.56 9.49
CA VAL A 44 8.97 11.20 9.94
C VAL A 44 7.45 11.04 10.08
N ILE A 45 6.80 12.06 10.65
CA ILE A 45 5.33 12.08 10.79
C ILE A 45 4.66 12.12 9.40
N ALA A 46 5.17 12.95 8.49
CA ALA A 46 4.66 13.03 7.13
C ALA A 46 4.85 11.72 6.35
N ALA A 47 6.00 11.06 6.51
CA ALA A 47 6.27 9.75 5.92
C ALA A 47 5.30 8.68 6.46
N SER A 48 5.01 8.71 7.76
CA SER A 48 4.02 7.81 8.39
C SER A 48 2.61 8.02 7.83
N GLY A 49 2.21 9.28 7.61
CA GLY A 49 0.94 9.60 6.96
C GLY A 49 0.85 9.10 5.51
N ARG A 50 1.97 9.13 4.78
CA ARG A 50 2.05 8.63 3.40
C ARG A 50 1.80 7.12 3.31
N VAL A 51 2.26 6.34 4.30
CA VAL A 51 1.97 4.89 4.38
C VAL A 51 0.47 4.64 4.48
N PHE A 52 -0.24 5.42 5.29
CA PHE A 52 -1.69 5.30 5.44
C PHE A 52 -2.43 5.63 4.14
N LEU A 53 -1.97 6.68 3.45
CA LEU A 53 -2.49 7.08 2.14
C LEU A 53 -2.32 5.97 1.09
N LEU A 54 -1.14 5.36 1.02
CA LEU A 54 -0.85 4.24 0.12
C LEU A 54 -1.72 3.02 0.45
N ALA A 55 -1.86 2.68 1.73
CA ALA A 55 -2.70 1.57 2.17
C ALA A 55 -4.17 1.76 1.75
N ILE A 56 -4.71 2.97 1.93
CA ILE A 56 -6.06 3.31 1.47
C ILE A 56 -6.15 3.23 -0.05
N GLN A 57 -5.19 3.79 -0.79
CA GLN A 57 -5.23 3.81 -2.26
C GLN A 57 -5.20 2.41 -2.86
N ILE A 58 -4.39 1.51 -2.29
CA ILE A 58 -4.33 0.10 -2.71
C ILE A 58 -5.62 -0.65 -2.35
N SER A 59 -6.22 -0.34 -1.19
CA SER A 59 -7.44 -1.02 -0.71
C SER A 59 -8.73 -0.45 -1.31
N ALA A 60 -8.72 0.81 -1.76
CA ALA A 60 -9.87 1.55 -2.27
C ALA A 60 -10.70 0.79 -3.33
N PRO A 61 -10.11 0.19 -4.38
CA PRO A 61 -10.90 -0.53 -5.37
C PRO A 61 -11.59 -1.78 -4.80
N LEU A 62 -10.94 -2.50 -3.88
CA LEU A 62 -11.56 -3.65 -3.20
C LEU A 62 -12.67 -3.24 -2.24
N LEU A 63 -12.49 -2.13 -1.53
CA LEU A 63 -13.52 -1.57 -0.66
C LEU A 63 -14.73 -1.13 -1.49
N ALA A 64 -14.52 -0.45 -2.62
CA ALA A 64 -15.58 0.00 -3.50
C ALA A 64 -16.41 -1.18 -4.05
N ILE A 65 -15.77 -2.22 -4.59
CA ILE A 65 -16.51 -3.38 -5.12
C ILE A 65 -17.21 -4.16 -4.01
N SER A 66 -16.56 -4.33 -2.85
CA SER A 66 -17.17 -5.02 -1.70
C SER A 66 -18.40 -4.25 -1.21
N PHE A 67 -18.33 -2.92 -1.17
CA PHE A 67 -19.45 -2.08 -0.80
C PHE A 67 -20.60 -2.19 -1.81
N LEU A 68 -20.32 -2.13 -3.12
CA LEU A 68 -21.34 -2.28 -4.16
C LEU A 68 -22.02 -3.64 -4.12
N VAL A 69 -21.24 -4.72 -4.00
CA VAL A 69 -21.78 -6.09 -3.93
C VAL A 69 -22.68 -6.24 -2.70
N ASN A 70 -22.22 -5.80 -1.53
CA ASN A 70 -23.04 -5.83 -0.31
C ASN A 70 -24.32 -5.00 -0.44
N MET A 71 -24.25 -3.84 -1.09
CA MET A 71 -25.41 -2.99 -1.35
C MET A 71 -26.42 -3.67 -2.29
N CYS A 72 -25.95 -4.30 -3.37
CA CYS A 72 -26.79 -5.08 -4.28
C CYS A 72 -27.50 -6.22 -3.55
N PHE A 73 -26.78 -6.98 -2.72
CA PHE A 73 -27.36 -8.08 -1.95
C PHE A 73 -28.32 -7.60 -0.86
N SER A 74 -28.06 -6.44 -0.26
CA SER A 74 -28.99 -5.81 0.70
C SER A 74 -30.35 -5.49 0.07
N VAL A 75 -30.35 -4.98 -1.16
CA VAL A 75 -31.59 -4.69 -1.91
C VAL A 75 -32.26 -5.99 -2.37
N LEU A 76 -31.48 -6.96 -2.88
CA LEU A 76 -32.00 -8.26 -3.32
C LEU A 76 -32.64 -9.06 -2.18
N GLY A 77 -32.08 -8.97 -0.96
CA GLY A 77 -32.67 -9.57 0.24
C GLY A 77 -34.08 -9.08 0.55
N ARG A 78 -34.43 -7.84 0.17
CA ARG A 78 -35.80 -7.31 0.28
C ARG A 78 -36.70 -7.74 -0.88
N ALA A 79 -36.17 -7.89 -2.09
CA ALA A 79 -36.95 -8.19 -3.29
C ALA A 79 -37.28 -9.69 -3.45
N ALA A 80 -36.39 -10.59 -3.02
CA ALA A 80 -36.56 -12.04 -3.15
C ALA A 80 -36.22 -12.76 -1.82
N PRO A 81 -37.10 -12.66 -0.79
CA PRO A 81 -36.85 -13.24 0.54
C PRO A 81 -36.84 -14.77 0.57
N SER A 82 -37.33 -15.43 -0.49
CA SER A 82 -37.31 -16.89 -0.65
C SER A 82 -35.96 -17.43 -1.11
N LEU A 83 -35.07 -16.59 -1.65
CA LEU A 83 -33.71 -16.98 -1.98
C LEU A 83 -32.81 -16.86 -0.75
N ASN A 84 -31.90 -17.81 -0.55
CA ASN A 84 -30.88 -17.71 0.49
C ASN A 84 -29.79 -16.72 0.04
N VAL A 85 -30.13 -15.43 0.09
CA VAL A 85 -29.29 -14.32 -0.39
C VAL A 85 -27.96 -14.25 0.37
N PHE A 86 -27.93 -14.70 1.63
CA PHE A 86 -26.70 -14.80 2.43
C PHE A 86 -25.75 -15.90 1.98
N VAL A 87 -26.25 -17.02 1.43
CA VAL A 87 -25.39 -18.09 0.90
C VAL A 87 -24.86 -17.72 -0.48
N LEU A 88 -25.63 -16.99 -1.28
CA LEU A 88 -25.23 -16.52 -2.61
C LEU A 88 -24.30 -15.29 -2.59
N SER A 89 -24.29 -14.51 -1.51
CA SER A 89 -23.45 -13.31 -1.41
C SER A 89 -21.96 -13.64 -1.36
N PHE A 90 -21.56 -14.67 -0.60
CA PHE A 90 -20.14 -15.03 -0.46
C PHE A 90 -19.48 -15.43 -1.79
N PRO A 91 -20.02 -16.35 -2.60
CA PRO A 91 -19.42 -16.71 -3.90
C PRO A 91 -19.30 -15.51 -4.84
N VAL A 92 -20.34 -14.66 -4.90
CA VAL A 92 -20.34 -13.49 -5.78
C VAL A 92 -19.36 -12.43 -5.30
N GLN A 93 -19.28 -12.20 -3.99
CA GLN A 93 -18.32 -11.26 -3.41
C GLN A 93 -16.88 -11.71 -3.63
N ILE A 94 -16.59 -13.01 -3.52
CA ILE A 94 -15.26 -13.56 -3.82
C ILE A 94 -14.93 -13.39 -5.31
N LEU A 95 -15.84 -13.73 -6.21
CA LEU A 95 -15.61 -13.60 -7.66
C LEU A 95 -15.39 -12.13 -8.07
N ALA A 96 -16.25 -11.23 -7.60
CA ALA A 96 -16.13 -9.79 -7.88
C ALA A 96 -14.88 -9.17 -7.25
N GLY A 97 -14.54 -9.57 -6.03
CA GLY A 97 -13.31 -9.12 -5.37
C GLY A 97 -12.07 -9.58 -6.12
N LEU A 98 -12.05 -10.83 -6.60
CA LEU A 98 -10.92 -11.41 -7.31
C LEU A 98 -10.73 -10.80 -8.71
N THR A 99 -11.81 -10.55 -9.45
CA THR A 99 -11.73 -9.90 -10.77
C THR A 99 -11.19 -8.48 -10.66
N VAL A 100 -11.69 -7.70 -9.71
CA VAL A 100 -11.19 -6.34 -9.46
C VAL A 100 -9.75 -6.39 -8.98
N PHE A 101 -9.41 -7.29 -8.05
CA PHE A 101 -8.03 -7.45 -7.57
C PHE A 101 -7.07 -7.75 -8.72
N ALA A 102 -7.42 -8.67 -9.62
CA ALA A 102 -6.61 -9.02 -10.78
C ALA A 102 -6.39 -7.81 -11.72
N MET A 103 -7.43 -7.00 -11.96
CA MET A 103 -7.33 -5.78 -12.76
C MET A 103 -6.46 -4.71 -12.08
N THR A 104 -6.56 -4.56 -10.76
CA THR A 104 -5.82 -3.55 -10.00
C THR A 104 -4.39 -3.94 -9.67
N LEU A 105 -4.04 -5.21 -9.80
CA LEU A 105 -2.71 -5.75 -9.43
C LEU A 105 -1.58 -5.00 -10.15
N GLY A 106 -1.74 -4.71 -11.45
CA GLY A 106 -0.76 -3.94 -12.22
C GLY A 106 -0.59 -2.50 -11.69
N LEU A 107 -1.69 -1.84 -11.33
CA LEU A 107 -1.66 -0.52 -10.69
C LEU A 107 -0.96 -0.57 -9.33
N THR A 108 -1.29 -1.55 -8.49
CA THR A 108 -0.65 -1.74 -7.18
C THR A 108 0.86 -1.91 -7.30
N VAL A 109 1.33 -2.71 -8.26
CA VAL A 109 2.76 -2.88 -8.52
C VAL A 109 3.42 -1.56 -8.92
N GLN A 110 2.80 -0.79 -9.82
CA GLN A 110 3.34 0.53 -10.21
C GLN A 110 3.44 1.50 -9.02
N TYR A 111 2.44 1.53 -8.13
CA TYR A 111 2.49 2.36 -6.92
C TYR A 111 3.63 1.93 -5.99
N ILE A 112 3.79 0.63 -5.75
CA ILE A 112 4.88 0.10 -4.91
C ILE A 112 6.24 0.44 -5.51
N LEU A 113 6.44 0.21 -6.82
CA LEU A 113 7.70 0.49 -7.49
C LEU A 113 8.09 1.97 -7.39
N ARG A 114 7.13 2.87 -7.59
CA ARG A 114 7.35 4.30 -7.49
C ARG A 114 7.76 4.74 -6.09
N ASP A 115 7.15 4.16 -5.06
CA ASP A 115 7.50 4.47 -3.67
C ASP A 115 8.86 3.89 -3.29
N MET A 116 9.19 2.68 -3.75
CA MET A 116 10.50 2.04 -3.52
C MET A 116 11.67 2.84 -4.08
N GLN A 117 11.49 3.50 -5.23
CA GLN A 117 12.50 4.38 -5.81
C GLN A 117 12.69 5.68 -5.01
N GLN A 118 11.69 6.10 -4.23
CA GLN A 118 11.73 7.33 -3.43
C GLN A 118 12.29 7.10 -2.02
N LEU A 119 12.30 5.86 -1.53
CA LEU A 119 12.89 5.48 -0.23
C LEU A 119 14.29 6.05 0.04
N PRO A 120 15.29 5.95 -0.87
CA PRO A 120 16.62 6.51 -0.61
C PRO A 120 16.60 8.02 -0.40
N GLU A 121 15.77 8.75 -1.16
CA GLU A 121 15.62 10.20 -1.02
C GLU A 121 14.92 10.57 0.30
N THR A 122 13.89 9.82 0.70
CA THR A 122 13.21 10.03 1.98
C THR A 122 14.14 9.76 3.17
N MET A 123 14.97 8.71 3.10
CA MET A 123 15.98 8.45 4.13
C MET A 123 16.96 9.62 4.28
N LEU A 124 17.43 10.19 3.18
CA LEU A 124 18.36 11.33 3.20
C LEU A 124 17.71 12.63 3.67
N ARG A 125 16.40 12.82 3.45
CA ARG A 125 15.66 13.96 3.98
C ARG A 125 15.50 13.94 5.49
N PHE A 126 15.38 12.76 6.12
CA PHE A 126 15.35 12.65 7.58
C PHE A 126 16.64 13.12 8.27
N LEU A 127 17.73 13.24 7.52
CA LEU A 127 19.06 13.59 8.02
C LEU A 127 19.42 15.05 7.73
N ARG A 128 18.61 15.76 6.95
CA ARG A 128 18.71 17.20 6.75
C ARG A 128 17.84 17.91 7.78
#